data_AF-A0A6I7QVM3-F1
#
_entry.id   AF-A0A6I7QVM3-F1
#
_cell.length_a   1.000
_cell.length_b   1.000
_cell.length_c   1.000
_cell.angle_alpha   90.00
_cell.angle_beta   90.00
_cell.angle_gamma   90.00
#
_symmetry.space_group_name_H-M   'P 1'
#
loop_
_entity.id
_entity.type
_entity.pdbx_description
1 polymer ?
#
loop_
_entity_poly.entity_id
_entity_poly.type
_entity_poly.pdbx_seq_one_letter_code
_entity_poly.pdbx_strand_id
1 'polypeptide(L)'
;MVQEKTVEKLENSAVRLSITIPENEVRTAYDDLVKKYAKSAQIKGFRKGKVPRDILERKFGEGFRAEVLQNLVESGLQEVFEEIEERPLPYALPELDQEEELELDLDKPLSFTVTYDTFPEVAPGTTEGLTVSEPKVKITKKDEDREIEDLRQQN
;
A
#
# COMPACT_ATOMS: atom_id res chain seq x y z
N MET A 1 11.05 -9.38 -3.54
CA MET A 1 11.58 -8.44 -4.55
C MET A 1 12.53 -7.41 -3.93
N VAL A 2 12.36 -7.12 -2.63
CA VAL A 2 13.20 -6.20 -1.86
C VAL A 2 14.45 -6.88 -1.29
N GLN A 3 15.62 -6.25 -1.45
CA GLN A 3 16.90 -6.74 -0.92
C GLN A 3 17.18 -6.18 0.48
N GLU A 4 16.90 -4.91 0.71
CA GLU A 4 17.11 -4.25 1.99
C GLU A 4 15.94 -3.30 2.26
N LYS A 5 15.43 -3.33 3.50
CA LYS A 5 14.39 -2.42 3.98
C LYS A 5 14.81 -1.83 5.31
N THR A 6 14.72 -0.51 5.41
CA THR A 6 15.00 0.25 6.63
C THR A 6 13.74 1.01 7.02
N VAL A 7 13.23 0.75 8.22
CA VAL A 7 12.05 1.41 8.78
C VAL A 7 12.51 2.34 9.88
N GLU A 8 12.31 3.64 9.70
CA GLU A 8 12.62 4.66 10.68
C GLU A 8 11.33 5.31 11.18
N LYS A 9 11.03 5.18 12.48
CA LYS A 9 9.92 5.89 13.12
C LYS A 9 10.30 7.36 13.32
N LEU A 10 9.49 8.27 12.79
CA LEU A 10 9.61 9.72 12.96
C LEU A 10 8.63 10.21 14.05
N GLU A 11 8.73 11.50 14.37
CA GLU A 11 7.77 12.16 15.25
C GLU A 11 6.35 12.20 14.63
N ASN A 12 5.32 12.34 15.46
CA ASN A 12 3.91 12.42 15.04
C ASN A 12 3.34 11.18 14.34
N SER A 13 3.87 9.98 14.60
CA SER A 13 3.44 8.71 13.97
C SER A 13 3.74 8.64 12.47
N ALA A 14 4.65 9.47 11.98
CA ALA A 14 5.21 9.32 10.64
C ALA A 14 6.28 8.22 10.63
N VAL A 15 6.41 7.52 9.51
CA VAL A 15 7.41 6.49 9.26
C VAL A 15 8.11 6.82 7.95
N ARG A 16 9.44 6.76 7.98
CA ARG A 16 10.29 6.80 6.79
C ARG A 16 10.73 5.37 6.47
N LEU A 17 10.38 4.92 5.29
CA LEU A 17 10.68 3.60 4.78
C LEU A 17 11.63 3.72 3.59
N SER A 18 12.86 3.23 3.75
CA SER A 18 13.82 3.11 2.65
C SER A 18 13.84 1.69 2.13
N ILE A 19 13.59 1.52 0.84
CA ILE A 19 13.54 0.23 0.15
C ILE A 19 14.66 0.21 -0.89
N THR A 20 15.43 -0.87 -0.91
CA THR A 20 16.42 -1.15 -1.96
C THR A 20 16.03 -2.41 -2.73
N ILE A 21 15.85 -2.25 -4.03
CA ILE A 21 15.57 -3.33 -4.99
C ILE A 21 16.86 -3.65 -5.75
N PRO A 22 17.27 -4.93 -5.86
CA PRO A 22 18.50 -5.33 -6.52
C PRO A 22 18.40 -5.16 -8.04
N GLU A 23 19.54 -4.90 -8.69
CA GLU A 23 19.62 -4.71 -10.16
C GLU A 23 19.03 -5.87 -10.98
N ASN A 24 19.11 -7.10 -10.48
CA ASN A 24 18.61 -8.28 -11.17
C ASN A 24 17.09 -8.25 -11.34
N GLU A 25 16.37 -7.78 -10.32
CA GLU A 25 14.91 -7.61 -10.36
C GLU A 25 14.53 -6.46 -11.28
N VAL A 26 15.28 -5.34 -11.22
CA VAL A 26 15.08 -4.19 -12.10
C VAL A 26 15.22 -4.58 -13.58
N ARG A 27 16.28 -5.32 -13.93
CA ARG A 27 16.50 -5.83 -15.29
C ARG A 27 15.41 -6.79 -15.74
N THR A 28 14.99 -7.69 -14.85
CA THR A 28 13.94 -8.68 -15.16
C THR A 28 12.62 -7.99 -15.45
N ALA A 29 12.22 -7.03 -14.60
CA ALA A 29 11.02 -6.22 -14.78
C ALA A 29 11.07 -5.42 -16.09
N TYR A 30 12.23 -4.82 -16.42
CA TYR A 30 12.44 -4.11 -17.67
C TYR A 30 12.29 -5.04 -18.89
N ASP A 31 12.97 -6.19 -18.87
CA ASP A 31 12.92 -7.18 -19.95
C ASP A 31 11.49 -7.68 -20.20
N ASP A 32 10.73 -7.90 -19.14
CA ASP A 32 9.35 -8.39 -19.24
C ASP A 32 8.40 -7.32 -19.77
N LEU A 33 8.60 -6.06 -19.38
CA LEU A 33 7.86 -4.93 -19.92
C LEU A 33 8.16 -4.74 -21.43
N VAL A 34 9.43 -4.79 -21.83
CA VAL A 34 9.84 -4.72 -23.23
C VAL A 34 9.26 -5.89 -24.03
N LYS A 35 9.29 -7.13 -23.51
CA LYS A 35 8.66 -8.29 -24.16
C LYS A 35 7.15 -8.12 -24.32
N LYS A 36 6.46 -7.58 -23.31
CA LYS A 36 5.02 -7.33 -23.34
C LYS A 36 4.67 -6.29 -24.41
N TYR A 37 5.43 -5.19 -24.44
CA TYR A 37 5.24 -4.13 -25.43
C TYR A 37 5.63 -4.58 -26.85
N ALA A 38 6.69 -5.38 -26.99
CA ALA A 38 7.12 -5.92 -28.28
C ALA A 38 6.00 -6.71 -28.98
N LYS A 39 5.12 -7.41 -28.22
CA LYS A 39 3.97 -8.16 -28.76
C LYS A 39 2.87 -7.24 -29.29
N SER A 40 2.65 -6.07 -28.67
CA SER A 40 1.59 -5.14 -29.04
C SER A 40 2.05 -4.05 -30.01
N ALA A 41 3.35 -3.75 -30.05
CA ALA A 41 3.94 -2.64 -30.78
C ALA A 41 3.69 -2.72 -32.30
N GLN A 42 3.31 -1.56 -32.85
CA GLN A 42 3.19 -1.33 -34.29
C GLN A 42 4.14 -0.19 -34.68
N ILE A 43 5.21 -0.54 -35.39
CA ILE A 43 6.21 0.41 -35.90
C ILE A 43 6.24 0.31 -37.42
N LYS A 44 6.26 1.46 -38.10
CA LYS A 44 6.36 1.54 -39.57
C LYS A 44 7.61 0.77 -40.03
N GLY A 45 7.42 -0.17 -40.95
CA GLY A 45 8.49 -1.04 -41.48
C GLY A 45 8.57 -2.43 -40.85
N PHE A 46 7.92 -2.67 -39.71
CA PHE A 46 7.91 -3.98 -39.04
C PHE A 46 6.50 -4.55 -38.94
N ARG A 47 6.39 -5.87 -39.10
CA ARG A 47 5.13 -6.58 -38.83
C ARG A 47 4.82 -6.46 -37.33
N LYS A 48 3.57 -6.18 -36.98
CA LYS A 48 3.08 -6.13 -35.59
C LYS A 48 3.61 -7.32 -34.80
N GLY A 49 4.19 -7.08 -33.63
CA GLY A 49 4.73 -8.14 -32.78
C GLY A 49 6.16 -8.63 -33.11
N LYS A 50 6.76 -8.15 -34.20
CA LYS A 50 8.07 -8.60 -34.71
C LYS A 50 9.06 -7.44 -34.86
N VAL A 51 8.95 -6.45 -33.98
CA VAL A 51 9.92 -5.36 -33.91
C VAL A 51 11.14 -5.84 -33.12
N PRO A 52 12.38 -5.63 -33.61
CA PRO A 52 13.61 -5.86 -32.86
C PRO A 52 13.67 -5.02 -31.58
N ARG A 53 14.29 -5.56 -30.52
CA ARG A 53 14.41 -4.87 -29.22
C ARG A 53 15.16 -3.55 -29.33
N ASP A 54 16.26 -3.51 -30.09
CA ASP A 54 17.07 -2.29 -30.26
C ASP A 54 16.27 -1.09 -30.80
N ILE A 55 15.28 -1.36 -31.66
CA ILE A 55 14.42 -0.32 -32.24
C ILE A 55 13.36 0.15 -31.23
N LEU A 56 12.87 -0.75 -30.38
CA LEU A 56 11.93 -0.42 -29.32
C LEU A 56 12.60 0.41 -28.22
N GLU A 57 13.78 0.00 -27.78
CA GLU A 57 14.57 0.71 -26.77
C GLU A 57 14.97 2.10 -27.25
N ARG A 58 15.39 2.24 -28.51
CA ARG A 58 15.71 3.55 -29.09
C ARG A 58 14.54 4.53 -29.13
N LYS A 59 13.31 4.02 -29.26
CA LYS A 59 12.13 4.87 -29.48
C LYS A 59 11.31 5.09 -28.20
N PHE A 60 11.29 4.11 -27.31
CA PHE A 60 10.45 4.08 -26.12
C PHE A 60 11.24 3.81 -24.84
N GLY A 61 12.58 3.77 -24.90
CA GLY A 61 13.44 3.41 -23.77
C GLY A 61 13.21 4.25 -22.52
N GLU A 62 13.10 5.58 -22.66
CA GLU A 62 12.80 6.48 -21.53
C GLU A 62 11.41 6.20 -20.94
N GLY A 63 10.40 6.01 -21.80
CA GLY A 63 9.04 5.68 -21.35
C GLY A 63 8.98 4.34 -20.62
N PHE A 64 9.70 3.34 -21.10
CA PHE A 64 9.80 2.04 -20.42
C PHE A 64 10.52 2.15 -19.09
N ARG A 65 11.56 2.97 -18.97
CA ARG A 65 12.26 3.20 -17.70
C ARG A 65 11.33 3.83 -16.66
N ALA A 66 10.57 4.86 -17.05
CA ALA A 66 9.59 5.49 -16.17
C ALA A 66 8.47 4.52 -15.74
N GLU A 67 7.93 3.75 -16.69
CA GLU A 67 6.87 2.77 -16.40
C GLU A 67 7.39 1.64 -15.49
N VAL A 68 8.61 1.15 -15.72
CA VAL A 68 9.24 0.14 -14.86
C VAL A 68 9.51 0.71 -13.47
N LEU A 69 10.02 1.95 -13.36
CA LEU A 69 10.26 2.62 -12.08
C LEU A 69 8.97 2.65 -11.25
N GLN A 70 7.88 3.15 -11.83
CA GLN A 70 6.59 3.25 -11.15
C GLN A 70 6.07 1.88 -10.70
N ASN A 71 6.11 0.88 -11.59
CA ASN A 71 5.67 -0.48 -11.26
C ASN A 71 6.52 -1.12 -10.15
N LEU A 72 7.85 -0.90 -10.16
CA LEU A 72 8.77 -1.43 -9.14
C LEU A 72 8.52 -0.78 -7.78
N VAL A 73 8.31 0.53 -7.74
CA VAL A 73 7.98 1.27 -6.51
C VAL A 73 6.65 0.78 -5.94
N GLU A 74 5.60 0.70 -6.76
CA GLU A 74 4.28 0.23 -6.33
C GLU A 74 4.32 -1.22 -5.82
N SER A 75 4.93 -2.12 -6.59
CA SER A 75 5.05 -3.54 -6.21
C SER A 75 5.90 -3.72 -4.95
N GLY A 76 7.02 -2.99 -4.86
CA GLY A 76 7.91 -3.03 -3.69
C GLY A 76 7.25 -2.50 -2.44
N LEU A 77 6.49 -1.40 -2.53
CA LEU A 77 5.73 -0.87 -1.41
C LEU A 77 4.63 -1.83 -0.97
N GLN A 78 3.90 -2.43 -1.90
CA GLN A 78 2.87 -3.41 -1.57
C GLN A 78 3.46 -4.62 -0.84
N GLU A 79 4.57 -5.19 -1.33
CA GLU A 79 5.25 -6.32 -0.68
C GLU A 79 5.70 -5.95 0.75
N VAL A 80 6.29 -4.77 0.93
CA VAL A 80 6.76 -4.33 2.25
C VAL A 80 5.59 -4.04 3.20
N PHE A 81 4.52 -3.40 2.73
CA PHE A 81 3.33 -3.12 3.54
C PHE A 81 2.55 -4.37 3.97
N GLU A 82 2.63 -5.46 3.21
CA GLU A 82 2.08 -6.76 3.64
C GLU A 82 2.91 -7.38 4.78
N GLU A 83 4.22 -7.13 4.83
CA GLU A 83 5.13 -7.70 5.82
C GLU A 83 5.26 -6.88 7.12
N ILE A 84 5.05 -5.56 7.08
CA ILE A 84 5.20 -4.69 8.25
C ILE A 84 3.88 -4.51 9.02
N GLU A 85 3.99 -4.36 10.34
CA GLU A 85 2.85 -4.02 11.20
C GLU A 85 2.43 -2.54 11.06
N GLU A 86 3.40 -1.68 10.76
CA GLU A 86 3.28 -0.23 10.61
C GLU A 86 2.70 0.14 9.25
N ARG A 87 1.42 -0.22 9.06
CA ARG A 87 0.71 0.04 7.81
C ARG A 87 0.37 1.51 7.64
N PRO A 88 0.45 2.04 6.41
CA PRO A 88 0.03 3.39 6.12
C PRO A 88 -1.46 3.57 6.42
N LEU A 89 -1.83 4.80 6.80
CA LEU A 89 -3.24 5.18 6.96
C LEU A 89 -3.97 5.07 5.62
N PRO A 90 -5.18 4.49 5.56
CA PRO A 90 -5.88 4.20 4.31
C PRO A 90 -6.31 5.45 3.51
N TYR A 91 -6.18 6.64 4.11
CA TYR A 91 -6.51 7.93 3.49
C TYR A 91 -5.27 8.79 3.20
N ALA A 92 -4.08 8.36 3.61
CA ALA A 92 -2.82 9.04 3.35
C ALA A 92 -2.06 8.23 2.29
N LEU A 93 -1.78 8.86 1.15
CA LEU A 93 -0.91 8.24 0.16
C LEU A 93 0.54 8.40 0.61
N PRO A 94 1.36 7.34 0.55
CA PRO A 94 2.78 7.45 0.83
C PRO A 94 3.44 8.44 -0.16
N GLU A 95 4.20 9.40 0.36
CA GLU A 95 4.94 10.37 -0.46
C GLU A 95 6.34 9.83 -0.75
N LEU A 96 6.69 9.76 -2.04
CA LEU A 96 8.01 9.34 -2.50
C LEU A 96 8.97 10.53 -2.40
N ASP A 97 10.03 10.39 -1.59
CA ASP A 97 11.06 11.41 -1.52
C ASP A 97 11.84 11.46 -2.85
N GLN A 98 11.98 12.65 -3.43
CA GLN A 98 12.77 12.89 -4.66
C GLN A 98 12.26 12.15 -5.91
N GLU A 99 10.94 12.03 -6.09
CA GLU A 99 10.32 11.39 -7.26
C GLU A 99 10.87 11.92 -8.61
N GLU A 100 11.17 13.21 -8.71
CA GLU A 100 11.66 13.87 -9.93
C GLU A 100 13.14 13.57 -10.26
N GLU A 101 13.93 13.13 -9.27
CA GLU A 101 15.36 12.80 -9.44
C GLU A 101 15.62 11.29 -9.54
N LEU A 102 14.57 10.47 -9.37
CA LEU A 102 14.64 9.02 -9.46
C LEU A 102 14.73 8.56 -10.92
N GLU A 103 15.97 8.54 -11.43
CA GLU A 103 16.27 7.91 -12.71
C GLU A 103 16.53 6.40 -12.55
N LEU A 104 15.82 5.61 -13.35
CA LEU A 104 16.02 4.16 -13.37
C LEU A 104 17.28 3.80 -14.18
N ASP A 105 18.30 3.34 -13.48
CA ASP A 105 19.54 2.83 -14.04
C ASP A 105 19.53 1.29 -14.01
N LEU A 106 19.59 0.65 -15.17
CA LEU A 106 19.45 -0.82 -15.28
C LEU A 106 20.64 -1.60 -14.68
N ASP A 107 21.76 -0.92 -14.50
CA ASP A 107 23.01 -1.49 -13.98
C ASP A 107 23.25 -1.15 -12.50
N LYS A 108 22.26 -0.54 -11.82
CA LYS A 108 22.35 -0.18 -10.41
C LYS A 108 21.15 -0.69 -9.63
N PRO A 109 21.30 -0.93 -8.32
CA PRO A 109 20.16 -1.15 -7.45
C PRO A 109 19.30 0.12 -7.40
N LEU A 110 17.98 -0.07 -7.34
CA LEU A 110 17.01 1.00 -7.18
C LEU A 110 16.74 1.19 -5.68
N SER A 111 17.24 2.28 -5.11
CA SER A 111 16.94 2.68 -3.73
C SER A 111 15.99 3.87 -3.73
N PHE A 112 14.87 3.76 -3.03
CA PHE A 112 13.91 4.86 -2.87
C PHE A 112 13.44 4.94 -1.42
N THR A 113 13.06 6.14 -1.01
CA THR A 113 12.57 6.42 0.35
C THR A 113 11.17 6.98 0.26
N VAL A 114 10.30 6.49 1.15
CA VAL A 114 8.90 6.87 1.22
C VAL A 114 8.58 7.31 2.63
N THR A 115 7.93 8.45 2.76
CA THR A 115 7.43 8.94 4.04
C THR A 115 5.92 8.80 4.08
N TYR A 116 5.39 8.20 5.16
CA TYR A 116 3.94 8.01 5.33
C TYR A 116 3.53 8.02 6.79
N ASP A 117 2.26 8.33 7.04
CA ASP A 117 1.68 8.35 8.38
C ASP A 117 1.11 6.98 8.76
N THR A 118 1.31 6.60 10.03
CA THR A 118 0.85 5.33 10.61
C THR A 118 -0.12 5.55 11.77
N PHE A 119 -0.79 4.48 12.19
CA PHE A 119 -1.62 4.55 13.39
C PHE A 119 -0.75 4.82 14.63
N PRO A 120 -1.17 5.76 15.50
CA PRO A 120 -0.45 5.99 16.74
C PRO A 120 -0.55 4.77 17.66
N GLU A 121 0.53 4.45 18.34
CA GLU A 121 0.51 3.46 19.43
C GLU A 121 -0.22 4.06 20.64
N VAL A 122 -1.51 3.72 20.79
CA VAL A 122 -2.31 4.14 21.95
C VAL A 122 -2.15 3.11 23.06
N ALA A 123 -1.35 3.43 24.07
CA ALA A 123 -1.34 2.66 25.32
C ALA A 123 -2.62 3.00 26.11
N PRO A 124 -3.55 2.05 26.33
CA PRO A 124 -4.70 2.31 27.17
C PRO A 124 -4.21 2.68 28.58
N GLY A 125 -4.68 3.82 29.10
CA GLY A 125 -4.39 4.21 30.47
C GLY A 125 -4.93 3.18 31.49
N THR A 126 -4.45 3.27 32.72
CA THR A 126 -4.90 2.39 33.80
C THR A 126 -6.42 2.52 33.99
N THR A 127 -7.14 1.41 33.83
CA THR A 127 -8.60 1.33 34.01
C THR A 127 -9.02 1.25 35.48
N GLU A 128 -8.05 1.25 36.40
CA GLU A 128 -8.26 1.25 37.85
C GLU A 128 -8.91 2.58 38.27
N GLY A 129 -10.24 2.56 38.43
CA GLY A 129 -11.05 3.72 38.82
C GLY A 129 -12.27 3.98 37.94
N LEU A 130 -12.39 3.29 36.80
CA LEU A 130 -13.60 3.37 35.97
C LEU A 130 -14.76 2.66 36.66
N THR A 131 -15.64 3.43 37.28
CA THR A 131 -16.84 2.91 37.93
C THR A 131 -17.96 2.82 36.90
N VAL A 132 -18.22 1.61 36.40
CA VAL A 132 -19.35 1.34 35.50
C VAL A 132 -20.56 0.98 36.36
N SER A 133 -21.61 1.80 36.32
CA SER A 133 -22.88 1.50 36.96
C SER A 133 -23.70 0.60 36.05
N GLU A 134 -23.73 -0.71 36.33
CA GLU A 134 -24.61 -1.65 35.65
C GLU A 134 -26.03 -1.55 36.26
N PRO A 135 -27.05 -1.08 35.50
CA PRO A 135 -28.41 -1.02 35.99
C PRO A 135 -28.97 -2.44 36.14
N LYS A 136 -29.11 -2.91 37.38
CA LYS A 136 -29.83 -4.16 37.67
C LYS A 136 -31.33 -3.92 37.56
N VAL A 137 -31.89 -4.19 36.38
CA VAL A 137 -33.33 -4.19 36.16
C VAL A 137 -33.90 -5.52 36.61
N LYS A 138 -34.89 -5.49 37.51
CA LYS A 138 -35.71 -6.67 37.84
C LYS A 138 -37.10 -6.42 37.30
N ILE A 139 -37.54 -7.28 36.40
CA ILE A 139 -38.93 -7.30 35.93
C ILE A 139 -39.80 -7.69 37.12
N THR A 140 -40.75 -6.85 37.50
CA THR A 140 -41.70 -7.15 38.56
C THR A 140 -42.99 -7.71 37.98
N LYS A 141 -43.75 -8.48 38.78
CA LYS A 141 -45.08 -8.95 38.38
C LYS A 141 -46.02 -7.82 37.98
N LYS A 142 -45.84 -6.62 38.54
CA LYS A 142 -46.63 -5.44 38.17
C LYS A 142 -46.32 -4.97 36.75
N ASP A 143 -45.07 -5.11 36.30
CA ASP A 143 -44.69 -4.83 34.92
C ASP A 143 -45.30 -5.89 33.99
N GLU A 144 -45.30 -7.17 34.39
CA GLU A 144 -45.95 -8.26 33.66
C GLU A 144 -47.46 -8.06 33.54
N ASP A 145 -48.14 -7.78 34.65
CA ASP A 145 -49.60 -7.57 34.70
C ASP A 145 -50.03 -6.34 33.89
N ARG A 146 -49.20 -5.27 33.88
CA ARG A 146 -49.45 -4.09 33.05
C ARG A 146 -49.41 -4.44 31.56
N GLU A 147 -48.36 -5.13 31.12
CA GLU A 147 -48.24 -5.51 29.70
C GLU A 147 -49.35 -6.50 29.29
N ILE A 148 -49.78 -7.40 30.19
CA ILE A 148 -50.91 -8.31 29.94
C ILE A 148 -52.23 -7.54 29.78
N GLU A 149 -52.47 -6.51 30.58
CA GLU A 149 -53.69 -5.71 30.49
C GLU A 149 -53.70 -4.82 29.23
N ASP A 150 -52.55 -4.23 28.87
CA ASP A 150 -52.41 -3.46 27.62
C ASP A 150 -52.71 -4.33 26.39
N LEU A 151 -52.24 -5.58 26.37
CA LEU A 151 -52.56 -6.56 25.32
C LEU A 151 -54.04 -6.96 25.27
N ARG A 152 -54.73 -6.98 26.41
CA ARG A 152 -56.18 -7.27 26.48
C ARG A 152 -57.05 -6.13 25.99
N GLN A 153 -56.61 -4.88 26.16
CA GLN A 153 -57.35 -3.71 25.65
C GLN A 153 -57.17 -3.47 24.15
N GLN A 154 -56.09 -3.99 23.57
CA GLN A 154 -55.86 -3.93 22.12
C GLN A 154 -56.66 -4.96 21.30
N ASN A 155 -57.17 -6.02 21.94
CA ASN A 155 -58.02 -7.05 21.30
C ASN A 155 -59.51 -6.81 21.56
#